data_AF-A0A967WE01-F1
#
_entry.id   AF-A0A967WE01-F1
#
_cell.length_a   1.000
_cell.length_b   1.000
_cell.length_c   1.000
_cell.angle_alpha   90.00
_cell.angle_beta   90.00
_cell.angle_gamma   90.00
#
_symmetry.space_group_name_H-M   'P 1'
#
loop_
_entity.id
_entity.type
_entity.pdbx_description
1 polymer ?
#
loop_
_entity_poly.entity_id
_entity_poly.type
_entity_poly.pdbx_seq_one_letter_code
_entity_poly.pdbx_strand_id
1 'polypeptide(L)' 'APQALRLQAPITATLELVTSDMADRAALLPGAKRLEGKRIEIVVDDAATAYRAFRSAVALARP' A
#
# COMPACT_ATOMS: atom_id res chain seq x y z
N ALA A 1 -30.28 6.46 -1.86
CA ALA A 1 -28.82 6.67 -1.68
C ALA A 1 -28.08 5.50 -2.32
N PRO A 2 -26.86 5.68 -2.86
CA PRO A 2 -26.09 4.57 -3.41
C PRO A 2 -25.72 3.57 -2.32
N GLN A 3 -25.57 2.30 -2.69
CA GLN A 3 -25.12 1.26 -1.77
C GLN A 3 -23.66 1.51 -1.36
N ALA A 4 -23.34 1.26 -0.09
CA ALA A 4 -21.98 1.41 0.42
C ALA A 4 -21.04 0.38 -0.24
N LEU A 5 -19.87 0.84 -0.68
CA LEU A 5 -18.82 -0.03 -1.22
C LEU A 5 -18.33 -0.98 -0.11
N ARG A 6 -18.31 -2.28 -0.40
CA ARG A 6 -17.77 -3.32 0.47
C ARG A 6 -16.61 -4.00 -0.24
N LEU A 7 -15.44 -4.00 0.39
CA LEU A 7 -14.26 -4.73 -0.08
C LEU A 7 -14.26 -6.13 0.53
N GLN A 8 -13.85 -7.13 -0.25
CA GLN A 8 -13.65 -8.49 0.24
C GLN A 8 -12.27 -8.61 0.88
N ALA A 9 -12.20 -9.25 2.05
CA ALA A 9 -10.96 -9.52 2.76
C ALA A 9 -10.40 -10.92 2.38
N PRO A 10 -9.07 -11.12 2.39
CA PRO A 10 -8.05 -10.10 2.63
C PRO A 10 -7.92 -9.14 1.44
N ILE A 11 -7.58 -7.89 1.72
CA ILE A 11 -7.41 -6.84 0.72
C ILE A 11 -5.94 -6.83 0.29
N THR A 12 -5.70 -7.05 -0.99
CA THR A 12 -4.38 -6.81 -1.62
C THR A 12 -4.34 -5.38 -2.14
N ALA A 13 -3.51 -4.54 -1.51
CA ALA A 13 -3.28 -3.16 -1.92
C ALA A 13 -1.94 -3.05 -2.67
N THR A 14 -2.01 -2.71 -3.96
CA THR A 14 -0.82 -2.42 -4.78
C THR A 14 -0.66 -0.92 -4.91
N LEU A 15 0.49 -0.40 -4.49
CA LEU A 15 0.84 1.00 -4.61
C LEU A 15 1.89 1.16 -5.70
N GLU A 16 1.63 2.03 -6.67
CA GLU A 16 2.63 2.51 -7.62
C GLU A 16 3.12 3.90 -7.23
N LEU A 17 4.43 4.04 -7.11
CA LEU A 17 5.11 5.25 -6.66
C LEU A 17 5.77 5.97 -7.84
N VAL A 18 6.27 7.18 -7.62
CA VAL A 18 6.78 8.04 -8.71
C VAL A 18 8.14 7.57 -9.20
N THR A 19 9.02 7.14 -8.29
CA THR A 19 10.38 6.64 -8.60
C THR A 19 10.62 5.27 -7.99
N SER A 20 11.65 4.57 -8.45
CA SER A 20 12.06 3.29 -7.87
C SER A 20 12.59 3.44 -6.44
N ASP A 21 13.35 4.50 -6.16
CA ASP A 21 13.87 4.81 -4.82
C ASP A 21 12.74 4.97 -3.79
N MET A 22 11.65 5.65 -4.16
CA MET A 22 10.47 5.74 -3.30
C MET A 22 9.89 4.36 -2.97
N ALA A 23 9.86 3.45 -3.95
CA ALA A 23 9.35 2.09 -3.76
C ALA A 23 10.29 1.24 -2.89
N ASP A 24 11.60 1.45 -3.01
CA ASP A 24 12.59 0.79 -2.16
C ASP A 24 12.46 1.26 -0.71
N ARG A 25 12.29 2.57 -0.48
CA ARG A 25 12.02 3.13 0.87
C ARG A 25 10.69 2.67 1.45
N ALA A 26 9.63 2.72 0.65
CA ALA A 26 8.30 2.29 1.08
C ALA A 26 8.25 0.79 1.43
N ALA A 27 9.10 -0.03 0.80
CA ALA A 27 9.23 -1.46 1.11
C ALA A 27 9.83 -1.74 2.50
N LEU A 28 10.32 -0.72 3.22
CA LEU A 28 10.71 -0.84 4.64
C LEU A 28 9.50 -1.02 5.57
N LEU A 29 8.28 -0.75 5.10
CA LEU A 29 7.07 -0.98 5.86
C LEU A 29 6.92 -2.50 6.16
N PRO A 30 6.75 -2.91 7.42
CA PRO A 30 6.54 -4.32 7.74
C PRO A 30 5.34 -4.91 7.01
N GLY A 31 5.54 -6.07 6.39
CA GLY A 31 4.52 -6.74 5.59
C GLY A 31 4.37 -6.21 4.16
N ALA A 32 5.09 -5.16 3.77
CA ALA A 32 5.15 -4.74 2.38
C ALA A 32 6.11 -5.64 1.58
N LYS A 33 5.70 -5.96 0.35
CA LYS A 33 6.51 -6.72 -0.61
C LYS A 33 6.91 -5.80 -1.77
N ARG A 34 8.21 -5.66 -2.02
CA ARG A 34 8.71 -4.97 -3.21
C ARG A 34 8.36 -5.76 -4.46
N LEU A 35 7.67 -5.13 -5.40
CA LEU A 35 7.38 -5.67 -6.73
C LEU A 35 8.31 -5.05 -7.77
N GLU A 36 8.15 -5.41 -9.04
CA GLU A 36 8.88 -4.80 -10.16
C GLU A 36 8.57 -3.31 -10.36
N GLY A 37 9.49 -2.59 -11.00
CA GLY A 37 9.32 -1.18 -11.36
C GLY A 37 9.23 -0.28 -10.15
N LYS A 38 8.09 0.38 -9.96
CA LYS A 38 7.86 1.39 -8.90
C LYS A 38 6.79 0.95 -7.90
N ARG A 39 6.58 -0.37 -7.74
CA ARG A 39 5.44 -0.91 -7.01
C ARG A 39 5.82 -1.64 -5.73
N ILE A 40 4.94 -1.51 -4.74
CA ILE A 40 4.90 -2.39 -3.56
C ILE A 40 3.49 -2.97 -3.39
N GLU A 41 3.41 -4.13 -2.75
CA GLU A 41 2.16 -4.81 -2.39
C GLU A 41 2.06 -4.98 -0.88
N ILE A 42 0.84 -4.84 -0.34
CA ILE A 42 0.53 -5.05 1.07
C ILE A 42 -0.79 -5.82 1.15
N VAL A 43 -0.83 -6.89 1.95
CA VAL A 43 -2.04 -7.69 2.20
C VAL A 43 -2.52 -7.42 3.62
N VAL A 44 -3.79 -7.04 3.78
CA VAL A 44 -4.38 -6.63 5.07
C VAL A 44 -5.82 -7.08 5.22
N ASP A 45 -6.34 -7.13 6.45
CA ASP A 45 -7.65 -7.73 6.73
C ASP A 45 -8.83 -6.77 6.51
N ASP A 46 -8.59 -5.46 6.44
CA ASP A 46 -9.65 -4.47 6.37
C ASP A 46 -9.23 -3.16 5.69
N ALA A 47 -10.23 -2.40 5.24
CA ALA A 47 -10.03 -1.16 4.48
C ALA A 47 -9.36 -0.04 5.30
N ALA A 48 -9.61 0.03 6.61
CA ALA A 48 -8.99 1.03 7.47
C ALA A 48 -7.49 0.73 7.65
N THR A 49 -7.13 -0.53 7.79
CA THR A 49 -5.74 -0.99 7.82
C THR A 49 -5.06 -0.77 6.47
N ALA A 50 -5.75 -1.01 5.35
CA ALA A 50 -5.22 -0.68 4.01
C ALA A 50 -4.90 0.81 3.87
N TYR A 51 -5.80 1.69 4.32
CA TYR A 51 -5.57 3.13 4.26
C TYR A 51 -4.41 3.57 5.16
N ARG A 52 -4.31 3.03 6.39
CA ARG A 52 -3.17 3.31 7.28
C ARG A 52 -1.86 2.83 6.68
N ALA A 53 -1.82 1.61 6.13
CA ALA A 53 -0.65 1.06 5.47
C ALA A 53 -0.21 1.93 4.29
N PHE A 54 -1.17 2.41 3.47
CA PHE A 54 -0.91 3.38 2.42
C PHE A 54 -0.27 4.67 2.95
N ARG A 55 -0.84 5.27 4.00
CA ARG A 55 -0.30 6.51 4.59
C ARG A 55 1.10 6.33 5.14
N SER A 56 1.39 5.18 5.78
CA SER A 56 2.71 4.84 6.28
C SER A 56 3.73 4.63 5.15
N ALA A 57 3.37 3.89 4.10
CA ALA A 57 4.21 3.70 2.92
C ALA A 57 4.58 5.04 2.25
N VAL A 58 3.60 5.94 2.10
CA VAL A 58 3.84 7.29 1.55
C VAL A 58 4.72 8.14 2.48
N ALA A 59 4.62 7.96 3.80
CA ALA A 59 5.50 8.66 4.74
C ALA A 59 6.95 8.19 4.63
N LEU A 60 7.18 6.87 4.49
CA LEU A 60 8.50 6.28 4.29
C LEU A 60 9.13 6.65 2.95
N ALA A 61 8.31 6.84 1.91
CA ALA A 61 8.76 7.21 0.57
C ALA A 61 9.25 8.66 0.44
N ARG A 62 9.17 9.48 1.49
CA ARG A 62 9.66 10.87 1.43
C ARG A 62 11.20 10.92 1.45
N PRO A 63 11.81 11.99 0.91
CA PRO A 63 13.25 12.22 0.99
C PRO A 63 13.77 12.22 2.43
#